data_AF-A0A3S0CQE2-F1
#
_entry.id   AF-A0A3S0CQE2-F1
#
_cell.length_a   1.000
_cell.length_b   1.000
_cell.length_c   1.000
_cell.angle_alpha   90.00
_cell.angle_beta   90.00
_cell.angle_gamma   90.00
#
_symmetry.space_group_name_H-M   'P 1'
#
loop_
_entity.id
_entity.type
_entity.pdbx_description
1 polymer ?
#
loop_
_entity_poly.entity_id
_entity_poly.type
_entity_poly.pdbx_seq_one_letter_code
_entity_poly.pdbx_strand_id
1 'polypeptide(L)'
;MTATAIRLRESALDPAQAVTDVVLPAGEPWLHEVKQGQTLRIIDLHGNQAADVIFYNRHDTDEHYSATQTLLQQGGIYLTTGSVLMSN
;
A
#
# COMPACT_ATOMS: atom_id res chain seq x y z
N MET A 1 0.87 -22.01 12.27
CA MET A 1 0.79 -20.55 12.04
C MET A 1 2.13 -19.95 12.41
N THR A 2 2.97 -19.68 11.43
CA THR A 2 4.25 -19.00 11.64
C THR A 2 3.97 -17.51 11.60
N ALA A 3 4.31 -16.79 12.66
CA ALA A 3 4.24 -15.33 12.68
C ALA A 3 4.92 -14.76 11.41
N THR A 4 4.28 -13.81 10.76
CA THR A 4 4.82 -13.13 9.57
C THR A 4 6.10 -12.38 9.96
N ALA A 5 7.25 -13.04 9.79
CA ALA A 5 8.55 -12.38 9.92
C ALA A 5 8.65 -11.29 8.84
N ILE A 6 9.17 -10.11 9.20
CA ILE A 6 9.43 -9.04 8.23
C ILE A 6 10.40 -9.58 7.19
N ARG A 7 9.92 -9.70 5.95
CA ARG A 7 10.70 -10.10 4.79
C ARG A 7 10.74 -8.91 3.87
N LEU A 8 11.88 -8.24 3.78
CA LEU A 8 12.05 -7.14 2.85
C LEU A 8 12.50 -7.71 1.50
N ARG A 9 11.85 -7.28 0.43
CA ARG A 9 12.23 -7.61 -0.94
C ARG A 9 12.39 -6.32 -1.72
N GLU A 10 13.57 -6.14 -2.30
CA GLU A 10 13.82 -5.02 -3.19
C GLU A 10 12.98 -5.13 -4.47
N SER A 11 12.42 -3.99 -4.90
CA SER A 11 11.64 -3.90 -6.13
C SER A 11 12.60 -3.77 -7.31
N ALA A 12 12.45 -4.63 -8.33
CA ALA A 12 13.24 -4.57 -9.56
C ALA A 12 12.70 -3.54 -10.59
N LEU A 13 11.64 -2.81 -10.25
CA LEU A 13 11.05 -1.79 -11.13
C LEU A 13 11.89 -0.51 -11.08
N ASP A 14 12.30 -0.02 -12.24
CA ASP A 14 12.99 1.27 -12.40
C ASP A 14 12.02 2.43 -12.11
N PRO A 15 12.25 3.25 -11.06
CA PRO A 15 11.41 4.40 -10.77
C PRO A 15 11.34 5.42 -11.93
N ALA A 16 12.35 5.49 -12.80
CA ALA A 16 12.34 6.40 -13.94
C ALA A 16 11.28 6.04 -14.99
N GLN A 17 10.72 4.83 -14.93
CA GLN A 17 9.63 4.37 -15.80
C GLN A 17 8.24 4.56 -15.17
N ALA A 18 8.14 5.25 -14.03
CA ALA A 18 6.87 5.53 -13.40
C ALA A 18 5.99 6.41 -14.31
N VAL A 19 4.74 6.00 -14.51
CA VAL A 19 3.74 6.78 -15.28
C VAL A 19 3.26 8.02 -14.52
N THR A 20 3.45 8.04 -13.20
CA THR A 20 3.12 9.14 -12.29
C THR A 20 4.21 9.19 -11.22
N ASP A 21 4.81 10.36 -11.02
CA ASP A 21 5.76 10.65 -9.94
C ASP A 21 5.36 11.96 -9.26
N VAL A 22 5.06 11.89 -7.96
CA VAL A 22 4.50 13.00 -7.19
C VAL A 22 5.15 13.04 -5.82
N VAL A 23 5.69 14.21 -5.47
CA VAL A 23 6.12 14.52 -4.11
C VAL A 23 4.94 15.16 -3.38
N LEU A 24 4.44 14.50 -2.33
CA LEU A 24 3.36 15.03 -1.51
C LEU A 24 3.90 15.95 -0.42
N PRO A 25 3.41 17.20 -0.32
CA PRO A 25 3.74 18.07 0.80
C PRO A 25 3.23 17.48 2.11
N ALA A 26 3.92 17.79 3.21
CA ALA A 26 3.54 17.32 4.54
C ALA A 26 2.11 17.79 4.91
N GLY A 27 1.26 16.86 5.34
CA GLY A 27 -0.10 17.14 5.79
C GLY A 27 -1.16 17.25 4.69
N GLU A 28 -0.75 17.20 3.41
CA GLU A 28 -1.70 17.28 2.30
C GLU A 28 -2.26 15.89 1.93
N PRO A 29 -3.58 15.79 1.66
CA PRO A 29 -4.17 14.55 1.17
C PRO A 29 -3.85 14.35 -0.31
N TRP A 30 -3.93 13.09 -0.75
CA TRP A 30 -3.78 12.76 -2.16
C TRP A 30 -4.72 11.62 -2.54
N LEU A 31 -5.45 11.81 -3.64
CA LEU A 31 -6.31 10.80 -4.23
C LEU A 31 -5.85 10.54 -5.66
N HIS A 32 -5.57 9.29 -5.97
CA HIS A 32 -5.10 8.89 -7.28
C HIS A 32 -5.68 7.55 -7.70
N GLU A 33 -5.99 7.42 -8.99
CA GLU A 33 -6.43 6.16 -9.56
C GLU A 33 -5.21 5.24 -9.77
N VAL A 34 -5.27 4.02 -9.24
CA VAL A 34 -4.33 2.94 -9.58
C VAL A 34 -5.10 1.89 -10.38
N LYS A 35 -4.70 1.68 -11.63
CA LYS A 35 -5.35 0.71 -12.52
C LYS A 35 -4.82 -0.70 -12.28
N GLN A 36 -5.64 -1.69 -12.61
CA GLN A 36 -5.23 -3.10 -12.55
C GLN A 36 -3.90 -3.32 -13.30
N GLY A 37 -2.97 -4.02 -12.66
CA GLY A 37 -1.64 -4.30 -13.19
C GLY A 37 -0.59 -3.21 -12.94
N GLN A 38 -0.99 -2.03 -12.44
CA GLN A 38 -0.05 -1.00 -12.00
C GLN A 38 0.51 -1.30 -10.60
N THR A 39 1.64 -0.68 -10.28
CA THR A 39 2.27 -0.77 -8.96
C THR A 39 2.36 0.63 -8.36
N LEU A 40 1.90 0.78 -7.12
CA LEU A 40 2.09 1.99 -6.32
C LEU A 40 3.33 1.82 -5.43
N ARG A 41 4.23 2.81 -5.44
CA ARG A 41 5.39 2.89 -4.54
C ARG A 41 5.27 4.15 -3.69
N ILE A 42 5.29 3.98 -2.37
CA ILE A 42 5.31 5.07 -1.39
C ILE A 42 6.70 5.11 -0.79
N ILE A 43 7.33 6.28 -0.78
CA ILE A 43 8.71 6.49 -0.32
C ILE A 43 8.69 7.54 0.77
N ASP A 44 9.24 7.23 1.94
CA ASP A 44 9.57 8.24 2.94
C ASP A 44 10.88 8.94 2.55
N LEU A 45 10.75 10.19 2.09
CA LEU A 45 11.88 11.00 1.61
C LEU A 45 12.78 11.54 2.73
N HIS A 46 12.31 11.53 3.98
CA HIS A 46 12.98 12.19 5.10
C HIS A 46 13.27 11.25 6.29
N GLY A 47 12.86 9.99 6.20
CA GLY A 47 13.29 8.89 7.07
C GLY A 47 12.54 8.76 8.41
N ASN A 48 11.52 9.57 8.65
CA ASN A 48 10.65 9.43 9.83
C ASN A 48 9.21 9.90 9.58
N GLN A 49 8.71 9.76 8.35
CA GLN A 49 7.34 10.10 7.99
C GLN A 49 6.47 8.84 7.99
N ALA A 50 5.21 9.02 8.40
CA ALA A 50 4.18 8.01 8.28
C ALA A 50 3.07 8.55 7.37
N ALA A 51 2.48 7.66 6.58
CA ALA A 51 1.33 7.95 5.75
C ALA A 51 0.20 7.00 6.10
N ASP A 52 -0.99 7.55 6.34
CA ASP A 52 -2.21 6.77 6.39
C ASP A 52 -2.69 6.55 4.96
N VAL A 53 -3.03 5.30 4.63
CA VAL A 53 -3.51 4.92 3.30
C VAL A 53 -4.82 4.15 3.40
N ILE A 54 -5.73 4.50 2.50
CA ILE A 54 -7.01 3.81 2.30
C ILE A 54 -7.17 3.55 0.81
N PHE A 55 -7.67 2.36 0.47
CA PHE A 55 -7.90 1.95 -0.92
C PHE A 55 -9.39 1.67 -1.10
N TYR A 56 -9.92 2.10 -2.24
CA TYR A 56 -11.32 1.87 -2.65
C TYR A 56 -11.35 1.22 -4.02
N ASN A 57 -12.37 0.41 -4.27
CA ASN A 57 -12.70 0.06 -5.64
C ASN A 57 -13.26 1.32 -6.33
N ARG A 58 -12.60 1.75 -7.41
CA ARG A 58 -12.98 2.97 -8.13
C ARG A 58 -14.41 2.92 -8.73
N HIS A 59 -14.96 1.72 -8.88
CA HIS A 59 -16.28 1.48 -9.46
C HIS A 59 -17.37 1.24 -8.41
N ASP A 60 -16.97 1.00 -7.16
CA ASP A 60 -17.87 0.76 -6.05
C ASP A 60 -17.17 1.18 -4.74
N THR A 61 -17.50 2.37 -4.24
CA THR A 61 -16.86 2.92 -3.05
C THR A 61 -17.29 2.21 -1.76
N ASP A 62 -18.34 1.38 -1.81
CA ASP A 62 -18.70 0.54 -0.66
C ASP A 62 -17.68 -0.58 -0.47
N GLU A 63 -16.99 -1.01 -1.55
CA GLU A 63 -15.84 -1.92 -1.48
C GLU A 63 -14.54 -1.16 -1.20
N HIS A 64 -13.91 -1.45 -0.06
CA HIS A 64 -12.70 -0.76 0.38
C HIS A 64 -11.78 -1.66 1.19
N TYR A 65 -10.52 -1.24 1.32
CA TYR A 65 -9.51 -1.95 2.11
C TYR A 65 -9.99 -2.17 3.55
N SER A 66 -9.98 -3.44 3.95
CA SER A 66 -10.30 -3.90 5.29
C SER A 66 -9.02 -4.35 5.99
N ALA A 67 -8.51 -3.48 6.87
CA ALA A 67 -7.40 -3.83 7.74
C ALA A 67 -7.76 -5.08 8.58
N THR A 68 -8.97 -5.12 9.15
CA THR A 68 -9.43 -6.23 9.98
C THR A 68 -9.37 -7.58 9.25
N GLN A 69 -9.95 -7.70 8.05
CA GLN A 69 -9.87 -8.96 7.30
C GLN A 69 -8.44 -9.29 6.88
N THR A 70 -7.65 -8.27 6.53
CA THR A 70 -6.23 -8.46 6.18
C THR A 70 -5.46 -9.07 7.35
N LEU A 71 -5.59 -8.51 8.56
CA LEU A 71 -4.94 -9.01 9.77
C LEU A 71 -5.41 -10.43 10.13
N LEU A 72 -6.72 -10.70 10.03
CA LEU A 72 -7.29 -12.02 10.31
C LEU A 72 -6.81 -13.09 9.34
N GLN A 73 -6.76 -12.79 8.04
CA GLN A 73 -6.32 -13.74 7.01
C GLN A 73 -4.82 -14.05 7.11
N GLN A 74 -3.99 -13.04 7.41
CA GLN A 74 -2.54 -13.24 7.47
C GLN A 74 -2.02 -13.70 8.85
N GLY A 75 -2.80 -13.53 9.92
CA GLY A 75 -2.43 -13.94 11.28
C GLY A 75 -1.35 -13.08 11.95
N GLY A 76 -1.19 -11.83 11.54
CA GLY A 76 -0.19 -10.89 12.06
C GLY A 76 -0.64 -9.43 11.93
N ILE A 77 -0.13 -8.57 12.82
CA ILE A 77 -0.56 -7.15 12.96
C ILE A 77 0.15 -6.18 12.01
N TYR A 78 1.22 -6.64 11.34
CA TYR A 78 2.00 -5.82 10.41
C TYR A 78 1.91 -6.38 9.00
N LEU A 79 1.89 -5.48 8.01
CA LEU A 79 2.05 -5.82 6.60
C LEU A 79 3.53 -6.00 6.28
N THR A 80 3.85 -6.94 5.39
CA THR A 80 5.19 -7.11 4.84
C THR A 80 5.13 -7.61 3.41
N THR A 81 6.29 -7.89 2.80
CA THR A 81 6.32 -8.48 1.46
C THR A 81 5.49 -9.77 1.42
N GLY A 82 4.55 -9.83 0.50
CA GLY A 82 3.66 -10.98 0.31
C GLY A 82 2.36 -10.90 1.10
N SER A 83 2.16 -9.89 1.94
CA SER A 83 0.84 -9.58 2.49
C SER A 83 -0.13 -9.27 1.35
N VAL A 84 -1.33 -9.83 1.43
CA VAL A 84 -2.44 -9.56 0.51
C VAL A 84 -3.43 -8.66 1.23
N LEU A 85 -3.69 -7.48 0.68
CA LEU A 85 -4.69 -6.55 1.22
C LEU A 85 -6.08 -7.03 0.82
N MET A 86 -6.96 -7.17 1.80
CA MET A 86 -8.33 -7.66 1.62
C MET A 86 -9.31 -6.48 1.59
N SER A 87 -10.41 -6.63 0.83
CA SER A 87 -11.60 -5.78 0.94
C SER A 87 -12.63 -6.35 1.92
N ASN A 88 -13.67 -5.57 2.24
CA ASN A 88 -14.82 -5.93 3.08
C ASN A 88 -15.63 -7.13 2.56
#